data_AF-A0A1Q5UEM6-F1
#
_entry.id   AF-A0A1Q5UEM6-F1
#
_cell.length_a   1.000
_cell.length_b   1.000
_cell.length_c   1.000
_cell.angle_alpha   90.00
_cell.angle_beta   90.00
_cell.angle_gamma   90.00
#
_symmetry.space_group_name_H-M   'P 1'
#
loop_
_entity.id
_entity.type
_entity.pdbx_description
1 polymer ?
#
loop_
_entity_poly.entity_id
_entity_poly.type
_entity_poly.pdbx_seq_one_letter_code
_entity_poly.pdbx_strand_id
1 'polypeptide(L)'
;MAFKIDSAVLLVYQSRNDFGPLKSLKSIPQLVDFGLATRLEEDDDWGVWPMQPDHYRAPEVILGNGWQMPADLWNLGVLVRSLIIQGCCIY
;
A
#
# COMPACT_ATOMS: atom_id res chain seq x y z
N MET A 1 -21.39 -7.36 7.53
CA MET A 1 -20.06 -7.06 8.11
C MET A 1 -19.94 -7.85 9.40
N ALA A 2 -18.95 -8.73 9.53
CA ALA A 2 -18.67 -9.38 10.80
C ALA A 2 -17.73 -8.49 11.62
N PHE A 3 -18.05 -8.29 12.89
CA PHE A 3 -17.20 -7.59 13.85
C PHE A 3 -17.23 -8.38 15.16
N LYS A 4 -16.17 -8.23 15.95
CA LYS A 4 -16.08 -8.77 17.31
C LYS A 4 -15.72 -7.63 18.25
N ILE A 5 -16.20 -7.70 19.48
CA ILE A 5 -15.78 -6.80 20.55
C ILE A 5 -14.60 -7.46 21.26
N ASP A 6 -13.48 -6.76 21.36
CA ASP A 6 -12.30 -7.26 22.07
C ASP A 6 -12.45 -7.13 23.60
N SER A 7 -11.45 -7.60 24.33
CA SER A 7 -11.43 -7.53 25.80
C SER A 7 -11.37 -6.09 26.35
N ALA A 8 -11.01 -5.12 25.51
CA ALA A 8 -11.00 -3.70 25.84
C ALA A 8 -12.29 -2.97 25.41
N VAL A 9 -13.33 -3.71 25.00
CA VAL A 9 -14.62 -3.19 24.54
C VAL A 9 -14.50 -2.38 23.24
N LEU A 10 -13.45 -2.62 22.45
CA LEU A 10 -13.27 -2.02 21.13
C LEU A 10 -13.93 -2.87 20.05
N LEU A 11 -14.58 -2.21 19.12
CA LEU A 11 -15.15 -2.84 17.94
C LEU A 11 -14.01 -3.19 16.96
N VAL A 12 -13.67 -4.47 16.86
CA VAL A 12 -12.67 -4.97 15.92
C VAL A 12 -13.40 -5.57 14.71
N TYR A 13 -13.17 -4.97 13.56
CA TYR A 13 -13.64 -5.52 12.29
C TYR A 13 -12.82 -6.75 11.92
N GLN A 14 -13.49 -7.83 11.54
CA GLN A 14 -12.82 -9.02 11.06
C GLN A 14 -12.43 -8.86 9.59
N SER A 15 -11.28 -9.42 9.21
CA SER A 15 -10.90 -9.49 7.80
C SER A 15 -11.96 -10.26 7.03
N ARG A 16 -12.33 -9.74 5.86
CA ARG A 16 -13.17 -10.47 4.91
C ARG A 16 -12.27 -11.17 3.93
N ASN A 17 -12.31 -12.50 3.96
CA ASN A 17 -11.59 -13.32 2.98
C ASN A 17 -12.45 -13.64 1.75
N ASP A 18 -13.76 -13.39 1.83
CA ASP A 18 -14.69 -13.57 0.72
C ASP A 18 -15.07 -12.22 0.09
N PHE A 19 -14.42 -11.92 -1.03
CA PHE A 19 -14.70 -10.74 -1.85
C PHE A 19 -15.78 -11.02 -2.92
N GLY A 20 -16.37 -12.22 -2.92
CA GLY A 20 -17.24 -12.73 -3.97
C GLY A 20 -16.45 -13.17 -5.21
N PRO A 21 -17.14 -13.79 -6.19
CA PRO A 21 -16.51 -14.17 -7.45
C PRO A 21 -16.06 -12.91 -8.22
N LEU A 22 -14.87 -12.99 -8.82
CA LEU A 22 -14.38 -11.99 -9.76
C LEU A 22 -15.42 -11.77 -10.87
N LYS A 23 -16.05 -10.59 -10.90
CA LYS A 23 -17.16 -10.30 -11.83
C LYS A 23 -16.72 -10.31 -13.30
N SER A 24 -15.46 -9.98 -13.59
CA SER A 24 -14.85 -10.12 -14.93
C SER A 24 -13.34 -9.84 -14.84
N LEU A 25 -12.49 -10.76 -15.31
CA LEU A 25 -11.04 -10.55 -15.49
C LEU A 25 -10.74 -9.96 -16.87
N LYS A 26 -11.20 -8.74 -17.14
CA LYS A 26 -10.90 -8.07 -18.43
C LYS A 26 -9.49 -7.43 -18.44
N SER A 27 -8.91 -7.18 -17.27
CA SER A 27 -7.55 -6.67 -17.12
C SER A 27 -6.91 -7.24 -15.86
N ILE A 28 -5.73 -7.84 -16.01
CA ILE A 28 -4.88 -8.26 -14.90
C ILE A 28 -3.78 -7.20 -14.81
N PRO A 29 -3.81 -6.32 -13.79
CA PRO A 29 -2.75 -5.34 -13.63
C PRO A 29 -1.43 -6.05 -13.31
N GLN A 30 -0.37 -5.64 -14.01
CA GLN A 30 0.98 -6.10 -13.76
C GLN A 30 1.82 -4.92 -13.33
N LEU A 31 2.61 -5.10 -12.28
CA LEU A 31 3.60 -4.10 -11.89
C LEU A 31 4.73 -4.11 -12.92
N VAL A 32 5.06 -2.94 -13.43
CA VAL A 32 6.11 -2.70 -14.42
C VAL A 32 6.98 -1.54 -13.96
N ASP A 33 8.05 -1.25 -14.70
CA ASP A 33 9.01 -0.18 -14.40
C ASP A 33 9.78 -0.36 -13.08
N PHE A 34 10.67 -1.36 -13.08
CA PHE A 34 11.59 -1.62 -11.98
C PHE A 34 12.94 -0.90 -12.16
N GLY A 35 13.06 0.06 -13.09
CA GLY A 35 14.33 0.69 -13.44
C GLY A 35 14.98 1.46 -12.29
N LEU A 36 14.16 1.96 -11.36
CA LEU A 36 14.60 2.65 -10.14
C LEU A 36 14.34 1.82 -8.87
N ALA A 37 13.90 0.56 -9.01
CA ALA A 37 13.62 -0.28 -7.87
C ALA A 37 14.92 -0.60 -7.12
N THR A 38 14.90 -0.42 -5.80
CA THR A 38 16.03 -0.75 -4.92
C THR A 38 15.67 -1.99 -4.13
N ARG A 39 16.56 -2.99 -4.14
CA ARG A 39 16.41 -4.19 -3.33
C ARG A 39 17.12 -3.96 -1.99
N LEU A 40 16.39 -4.09 -0.90
CA LEU A 40 16.94 -4.21 0.44
C LEU A 40 17.29 -5.70 0.62
N GLU A 41 18.57 -6.02 0.85
CA GLU A 41 19.05 -7.41 0.80
C GLU A 41 18.78 -8.18 2.09
N GLU A 42 18.83 -7.47 3.21
CA GLU A 42 18.56 -7.98 4.55
C GLU A 42 17.23 -7.40 5.09
N ASP A 43 16.53 -8.15 5.95
CA ASP A 43 15.26 -7.68 6.55
C ASP A 43 15.46 -6.43 7.45
N ASP A 44 16.68 -6.21 7.93
CA ASP A 44 17.09 -5.06 8.73
C ASP A 44 17.68 -3.93 7.89
N ASP A 45 17.74 -4.04 6.56
CA ASP A 45 18.21 -2.96 5.69
C ASP A 45 17.19 -1.82 5.62
N TRP A 46 17.67 -0.58 5.59
CA TRP A 46 16.83 0.61 5.51
C TRP A 46 17.20 1.46 4.29
N GLY A 47 16.19 1.85 3.53
CA GLY A 47 16.33 2.92 2.55
C GLY A 47 16.33 4.27 3.27
N VAL A 48 17.38 5.08 3.08
CA VAL A 48 17.49 6.42 3.69
C VAL A 48 17.51 7.55 2.67
N TRP A 49 17.53 7.19 1.39
CA TRP A 49 17.53 8.14 0.28
C TRP A 49 16.13 8.71 0.06
N PRO A 50 16.01 9.91 -0.52
CA PRO A 50 14.73 10.46 -0.92
C PRO A 50 14.00 9.49 -1.86
N MET A 51 12.81 9.11 -1.46
CA MET A 51 11.87 8.38 -2.30
C MET A 51 10.48 9.00 -2.24
N GLN A 52 9.66 8.67 -3.23
CA GLN A 52 8.28 9.15 -3.43
C GLN A 52 8.17 10.66 -3.77
N PRO A 53 7.21 11.04 -4.64
CA PRO A 53 6.83 12.44 -4.81
C PRO A 53 6.24 13.02 -3.52
N ASP A 54 6.43 14.32 -3.29
CA ASP A 54 6.10 14.98 -2.01
C ASP A 54 4.65 14.78 -1.55
N HIS A 55 3.69 14.72 -2.48
CA HIS A 55 2.26 14.56 -2.17
C HIS A 55 1.84 13.13 -1.80
N TYR A 56 2.68 12.13 -2.08
CA TYR A 56 2.39 10.71 -1.88
C TYR A 56 3.32 10.02 -0.89
N ARG A 57 4.22 10.81 -0.28
CA ARG A 57 5.26 10.30 0.61
C ARG A 57 4.66 9.72 1.88
N ALA A 58 5.19 8.56 2.30
CA ALA A 58 4.80 7.93 3.55
C ALA A 58 5.29 8.78 4.75
N PRO A 59 4.59 8.76 5.89
CA PRO A 59 4.94 9.60 7.03
C PRO A 59 6.37 9.34 7.55
N GLU A 60 6.82 8.09 7.59
CA GLU A 60 8.17 7.70 7.98
C GLU A 60 9.25 8.28 7.04
N VAL A 61 8.93 8.40 5.75
CA VAL A 61 9.83 9.00 4.74
C VAL A 61 9.84 10.53 4.87
N ILE A 62 8.70 11.16 5.17
CA ILE A 62 8.65 12.61 5.48
C ILE A 62 9.49 12.94 6.72
N LEU A 63 9.43 12.07 7.73
CA LEU A 63 10.17 12.23 8.98
C LEU A 63 11.66 11.89 8.85
N GLY A 64 12.08 11.28 7.75
CA GLY A 64 13.48 10.87 7.53
C GLY A 64 13.92 9.69 8.39
N ASN A 65 12.97 8.87 8.87
CA ASN A 65 13.26 7.70 9.71
C ASN A 65 13.79 6.49 8.91
N GLY A 66 14.05 6.68 7.63
CA GLY A 66 14.25 5.61 6.67
C GLY A 66 12.94 4.89 6.32
N TRP A 67 13.03 3.93 5.43
CA TRP A 67 11.88 3.16 4.94
C TRP A 67 12.25 1.71 4.58
N GLN A 68 11.21 0.88 4.61
CA GLN A 68 11.22 -0.54 4.26
C GLN A 68 9.87 -0.90 3.59
N MET A 69 9.53 -2.19 3.52
CA MET A 69 8.26 -2.70 2.98
C MET A 69 6.98 -1.95 3.45
N PRO A 70 6.86 -1.42 4.69
CA PRO A 70 5.68 -0.64 5.08
C PRO A 70 5.43 0.59 4.20
N ALA A 71 6.47 1.20 3.66
CA ALA A 71 6.33 2.34 2.76
C ALA A 71 5.80 1.91 1.37
N ASP A 72 6.07 0.69 0.93
CA ASP A 72 5.45 0.11 -0.27
C ASP A 72 3.96 -0.20 -0.08
N LEU A 73 3.57 -0.60 1.14
CA LEU A 73 2.14 -0.72 1.49
C LEU A 73 1.43 0.64 1.46
N TRP A 74 2.11 1.71 1.88
CA TRP A 74 1.60 3.07 1.72
C TRP A 74 1.43 3.44 0.24
N ASN A 75 2.44 3.18 -0.60
CA ASN A 75 2.38 3.39 -2.04
C ASN A 75 1.20 2.64 -2.69
N LEU A 76 0.95 1.39 -2.28
CA LEU A 76 -0.19 0.60 -2.75
C LEU A 76 -1.52 1.26 -2.34
N GLY A 77 -1.62 1.78 -1.12
CA GLY A 77 -2.80 2.51 -0.65
C GLY A 77 -3.10 3.76 -1.48
N VAL A 78 -2.06 4.53 -1.82
CA VAL A 78 -2.16 5.69 -2.72
C VAL A 78 -2.64 5.27 -4.12
N LEU A 79 -2.06 4.19 -4.68
CA LEU A 79 -2.45 3.66 -5.98
C LEU A 79 -3.92 3.23 -6.00
N VAL A 80 -4.36 2.45 -5.01
CA VAL A 80 -5.76 2.00 -4.88
C VAL A 80 -6.69 3.20 -4.75
N ARG A 81 -6.33 4.20 -3.95
CA ARG A 81 -7.10 5.45 -3.82
C ARG A 81 -7.25 6.16 -5.17
N SER A 82 -6.16 6.28 -5.94
CA SER A 82 -6.20 6.90 -7.27
C SER A 82 -7.12 6.11 -8.22
N LEU A 83 -7.01 4.79 -8.26
CA LEU A 83 -7.85 3.93 -9.10
C LEU A 83 -9.34 4.03 -8.76
N ILE A 84 -9.68 4.10 -7.48
CA ILE A 84 -11.08 4.16 -7.02
C ILE A 84 -11.68 5.56 -7.22
N ILE A 85 -10.92 6.62 -6.92
CA ILE A 85 -11.45 8.00 -6.89
C ILE A 85 -11.32 8.69 -8.26
N GLN A 86 -10.21 8.52 -8.96
CA GLN A 86 -9.93 9.25 -10.21
C GLN A 86 -10.31 8.45 -11.47
N GLY A 87 -10.52 7.13 -11.37
CA GLY A 87 -11.05 6.29 -12.44
C GLY A 87 -10.15 6.11 -13.67
N CYS A 88 -9.19 7.01 -13.89
CA CYS A 88 -8.16 6.96 -14.91
C CYS A 88 -7.13 8.07 -14.63
N CYS A 89 -5.90 7.85 -15.06
CA CYS A 89 -4.79 8.81 -15.10
C CYS A 89 -4.05 9.07 -13.76
N ILE A 90 -3.07 8.20 -13.50
CA ILE A 90 -1.75 8.66 -13.05
C ILE A 90 -0.90 8.87 -14.32
N TYR A 91 -1.03 10.05 -14.90
CA TYR A 91 -0.07 10.67 -15.81
C TYR A 91 0.09 12.12 -15.38
#